data_AF-A0ABD0QFD4-F1
#
_entry.id   AF-A0ABD0QFD4-F1
#
_cell.length_a   1.000
_cell.length_b   1.000
_cell.length_c   1.000
_cell.angle_alpha   90.00
_cell.angle_beta   90.00
_cell.angle_gamma   90.00
#
_symmetry.space_group_name_H-M   'P 1'
#
loop_
_entity.id
_entity.type
_entity.pdbx_description
1 polymer ?
#
loop_
_entity_poly.entity_id
_entity_poly.type
_entity_poly.pdbx_seq_one_letter_code
_entity_poly.pdbx_strand_id
1 'polypeptide(L)'
;MFVCVLVIACLLEIPRGTAAASCEPIRIPMCRSMPWNMTKMPNHLHHSTQANAVLAIEQFEGLLGTQCSPDLLFFLCAMYAPICTIDFQHDPIKPCKSVCERAKCGCEPVMKKYNHT
;
A
#
# COMPACT_ATOMS: atom_id res chain seq x y z
N MET A 1 -13.62 -47.58 -5.81
CA MET A 1 -14.08 -46.45 -4.97
C MET A 1 -13.23 -45.19 -5.12
N PHE A 2 -11.90 -45.25 -5.11
CA PHE A 2 -11.03 -44.06 -5.28
C PHE A 2 -11.17 -43.35 -6.65
N VAL A 3 -11.41 -44.11 -7.72
CA VAL A 3 -11.53 -43.57 -9.09
C VAL A 3 -12.76 -42.67 -9.25
N CYS A 4 -13.89 -42.97 -8.59
CA CYS A 4 -15.08 -42.11 -8.65
C CYS A 4 -14.89 -40.77 -7.93
N VAL A 5 -14.07 -40.72 -6.86
CA VAL A 5 -13.82 -39.48 -6.10
C VAL A 5 -13.03 -38.47 -6.94
N LEU A 6 -12.06 -38.94 -7.71
CA LEU A 6 -11.27 -38.10 -8.62
C LEU A 6 -12.11 -37.53 -9.77
N VAL A 7 -13.06 -38.31 -10.30
CA VAL A 7 -13.95 -37.87 -11.38
C VAL A 7 -14.95 -36.81 -10.89
N ILE A 8 -15.46 -36.94 -9.65
CA ILE A 8 -16.34 -35.94 -9.03
C ILE A 8 -15.60 -34.62 -8.77
N ALA A 9 -14.32 -34.68 -8.39
CA ALA A 9 -13.48 -33.50 -8.20
C ALA A 9 -13.18 -32.75 -9.52
N CYS A 10 -13.15 -33.42 -10.68
CA CYS A 10 -13.02 -32.79 -11.99
C CYS A 10 -14.36 -32.27 -12.56
N LEU A 11 -15.49 -32.88 -12.19
CA LEU A 11 -16.83 -32.45 -12.65
C LEU A 11 -17.36 -31.27 -11.83
N LEU A 12 -16.94 -31.18 -10.56
CA LEU A 12 -17.05 -29.97 -9.76
C LEU A 12 -15.80 -29.13 -10.04
N GLU A 13 -15.77 -28.45 -11.18
CA GLU A 13 -14.97 -27.23 -11.33
C GLU A 13 -15.49 -26.22 -10.30
N ILE A 14 -15.14 -26.42 -9.03
CA ILE A 14 -15.22 -25.39 -8.01
C ILE A 14 -14.24 -24.36 -8.53
N PRO A 15 -14.69 -23.18 -9.01
CA PRO A 15 -13.74 -22.15 -9.31
C PRO A 15 -13.01 -21.95 -7.99
N ARG A 16 -11.72 -22.31 -7.94
CA ARG A 16 -10.83 -21.70 -6.96
C ARG A 16 -10.81 -20.25 -7.39
N GLY A 17 -11.84 -19.50 -6.99
CA GLY A 17 -11.73 -18.08 -6.83
C GLY A 17 -10.52 -17.93 -5.96
N THR A 18 -9.40 -17.52 -6.58
CA THR A 18 -8.36 -16.85 -5.84
C THR A 18 -9.13 -15.77 -5.10
N ALA A 19 -9.31 -15.95 -3.79
CA ALA A 19 -9.99 -14.95 -2.98
C ALA A 19 -9.19 -13.68 -3.22
N ALA A 20 -9.71 -12.79 -4.07
CA ALA A 20 -9.06 -11.54 -4.37
C ALA A 20 -8.80 -10.92 -3.00
N ALA A 21 -7.53 -10.68 -2.65
CA ALA A 21 -7.20 -10.15 -1.33
C ALA A 21 -8.06 -8.91 -1.12
N SER A 22 -9.07 -9.05 -0.26
CA SER A 22 -10.10 -8.05 -0.05
C SER A 22 -9.46 -6.82 0.55
N CYS A 23 -10.00 -5.65 0.25
CA CYS A 23 -9.63 -4.43 0.95
C CYS A 23 -9.68 -4.68 2.47
N GLU A 24 -8.71 -4.15 3.19
CA GLU A 24 -8.67 -4.18 4.65
C GLU A 24 -8.58 -2.76 5.24
N PRO A 25 -9.08 -2.53 6.46
CA PRO A 25 -8.95 -1.22 7.11
C PRO A 25 -7.50 -0.80 7.30
N ILE A 26 -7.23 0.50 7.16
CA ILE A 26 -5.90 1.06 7.43
C ILE A 26 -5.58 0.96 8.92
N ARG A 27 -4.47 0.29 9.24
CA ARG A 27 -3.90 0.15 10.57
C ARG A 27 -2.60 0.94 10.75
N ILE A 28 -2.04 1.48 9.67
CA ILE A 28 -0.84 2.34 9.71
C ILE A 28 -1.17 3.66 10.44
N PRO A 29 -0.57 3.95 11.61
CA PRO A 29 -0.99 5.08 12.47
C PRO A 29 -0.98 6.43 11.76
N MET A 30 0.09 6.78 11.07
CA MET A 30 0.24 8.08 10.40
C MET A 30 -0.67 8.26 9.17
N CYS A 31 -1.23 7.17 8.62
CA CYS A 31 -2.11 7.22 7.45
C CYS A 31 -3.61 7.26 7.78
N ARG A 32 -3.98 7.32 9.07
CA ARG A 32 -5.40 7.37 9.48
C ARG A 32 -6.12 8.66 9.09
N SER A 33 -5.38 9.74 8.81
CA SER A 33 -5.92 11.03 8.38
C SER A 33 -6.12 11.15 6.87
N MET A 34 -5.83 10.08 6.10
CA MET A 34 -6.02 10.09 4.65
C MET A 34 -7.51 10.16 4.28
N PRO A 35 -7.84 10.66 3.08
CA PRO A 35 -9.23 10.71 2.61
C PRO A 35 -9.82 9.32 2.29
N TRP A 36 -9.06 8.23 2.45
CA TRP A 36 -9.53 6.85 2.34
C TRP A 36 -9.20 6.08 3.63
N ASN A 37 -10.02 5.07 3.95
CA ASN A 37 -9.91 4.25 5.17
C ASN A 37 -9.63 2.77 4.90
N MET A 38 -9.61 2.36 3.63
CA MET A 38 -9.39 0.99 3.18
C MET A 38 -8.16 0.92 2.27
N THR A 39 -7.32 -0.08 2.51
CA THR A 39 -6.11 -0.38 1.73
C THR A 39 -6.12 -1.82 1.24
N LYS A 40 -5.21 -2.16 0.34
CA LYS A 40 -4.93 -3.54 -0.06
C LYS A 40 -3.44 -3.82 0.08
N MET A 41 -3.13 -5.06 0.42
CA MET A 41 -1.78 -5.61 0.38
C MET A 41 -1.64 -6.64 -0.77
N PRO A 42 -0.46 -6.79 -1.40
CA PRO A 42 0.75 -6.02 -1.14
C PRO A 42 0.63 -4.56 -1.60
N ASN A 43 1.37 -3.66 -0.93
CA ASN A 43 1.45 -2.25 -1.35
C ASN A 43 2.44 -2.05 -2.51
N HIS A 44 2.61 -0.81 -2.97
CA HIS A 44 3.51 -0.48 -4.10
C HIS A 44 4.99 -0.77 -3.86
N LEU A 45 5.36 -1.03 -2.60
CA LEU A 45 6.71 -1.36 -2.15
C LEU A 45 6.83 -2.85 -1.80
N HIS A 46 5.85 -3.67 -2.21
CA HIS A 46 5.82 -5.12 -2.03
C HIS A 46 5.82 -5.60 -0.57
N HIS A 47 5.42 -4.74 0.38
CA HIS A 47 5.13 -5.22 1.72
C HIS A 47 3.86 -6.08 1.67
N SER A 48 3.93 -7.33 2.12
CA SER A 48 2.78 -8.25 2.12
C SER A 48 1.78 -7.99 3.25
N THR A 49 2.18 -7.25 4.29
CA THR A 49 1.33 -6.94 5.45
C THR A 49 1.47 -5.48 5.86
N GLN A 50 0.42 -4.91 6.44
CA GLN A 50 0.50 -3.57 7.03
C GLN A 50 1.52 -3.50 8.18
N ALA A 51 1.74 -4.58 8.94
CA ALA A 51 2.76 -4.61 9.99
C ALA A 51 4.18 -4.35 9.43
N ASN A 52 4.52 -4.97 8.30
CA ASN A 52 5.80 -4.71 7.62
C ASN A 52 5.85 -3.28 7.06
N ALA A 53 4.74 -2.79 6.52
CA ALA A 53 4.64 -1.41 6.02
C ALA A 53 4.78 -0.37 7.14
N VAL A 54 4.27 -0.65 8.35
CA VAL A 54 4.44 0.21 9.53
C VAL A 54 5.92 0.37 9.89
N LEU A 55 6.65 -0.74 10.04
CA LEU A 55 8.08 -0.69 10.36
C LEU A 55 8.88 0.11 9.31
N ALA A 56 8.49 0.01 8.04
CA ALA A 56 9.18 0.68 6.94
C ALA A 56 8.75 2.15 6.72
N ILE A 57 7.56 2.58 7.18
CA ILE A 57 7.11 3.97 7.04
C ILE A 57 7.46 4.82 8.27
N GLU A 58 7.57 4.21 9.46
CA GLU A 58 7.95 4.91 10.71
C GLU A 58 9.30 5.63 10.61
N GLN A 59 10.24 5.15 9.78
CA GLN A 59 11.50 5.86 9.54
C GLN A 59 11.33 7.27 8.92
N PHE A 60 10.17 7.57 8.32
CA PHE A 60 9.86 8.89 7.76
C PHE A 60 9.25 9.87 8.77
N GLU A 61 8.96 9.46 10.02
CA GLU A 61 8.37 10.36 11.03
C GLU A 61 9.23 11.59 11.28
N GLY A 62 10.55 11.41 11.36
CA GLY A 62 11.49 12.52 11.52
C GLY A 62 11.43 13.51 10.35
N LEU A 63 11.30 13.01 9.11
CA LEU A 63 11.18 13.85 7.91
C LEU A 63 9.83 14.56 7.86
N LEU A 64 8.74 13.87 8.20
CA LEU A 64 7.39 14.46 8.33
C LEU A 64 7.38 15.60 9.36
N GLY A 65 8.08 15.43 10.49
CA GLY A 65 8.22 16.45 11.54
C GLY A 65 8.89 17.74 11.07
N THR A 66 9.69 17.71 10.00
CA THR A 66 10.28 18.92 9.41
C THR A 66 9.30 19.75 8.58
N GLN A 67 8.15 19.18 8.23
CA GLN A 67 7.14 19.80 7.36
C GLN A 67 7.71 20.31 6.02
N CYS A 68 8.74 19.63 5.49
CA CYS A 68 9.43 20.00 4.26
C CYS A 68 8.52 20.07 3.03
N SER A 69 7.41 19.33 3.02
CA SER A 69 6.39 19.41 1.97
C SER A 69 5.00 19.04 2.52
N PRO A 70 3.94 19.77 2.14
CA PRO A 70 2.56 19.40 2.51
C PRO A 70 2.10 18.11 1.83
N ASP A 71 2.73 17.71 0.72
CA ASP A 71 2.38 16.51 -0.04
C ASP A 71 3.05 15.23 0.50
N LEU A 72 4.02 15.35 1.42
CA LEU A 72 4.85 14.20 1.83
C LEU A 72 4.01 13.09 2.48
N LEU A 73 3.15 13.42 3.43
CA LEU A 73 2.33 12.42 4.12
C LEU A 73 1.38 11.71 3.15
N PHE A 74 0.74 12.48 2.27
CA PHE A 74 -0.14 11.93 1.24
C PHE A 74 0.63 11.00 0.31
N PHE A 75 1.81 11.41 -0.16
CA PHE A 75 2.66 10.61 -1.04
C PHE A 75 3.07 9.28 -0.37
N LEU A 76 3.56 9.34 0.87
CA LEU A 76 3.93 8.15 1.63
C LEU A 76 2.73 7.22 1.81
N CYS A 77 1.59 7.72 2.27
CA CYS A 77 0.42 6.89 2.48
C CYS A 77 -0.13 6.31 1.17
N ALA A 78 -0.10 7.05 0.05
CA ALA A 78 -0.47 6.53 -1.26
C ALA A 78 0.46 5.40 -1.75
N MET A 79 1.70 5.34 -1.28
CA MET A 79 2.66 4.26 -1.60
C MET A 79 2.54 3.07 -0.64
N TYR A 80 2.39 3.33 0.66
CA TYR A 80 2.44 2.31 1.74
C TYR A 80 1.07 1.72 2.10
N ALA A 81 0.00 2.51 1.98
CA ALA A 81 -1.39 2.10 2.23
C ALA A 81 -2.29 2.63 1.09
N PRO A 82 -2.08 2.16 -0.16
CA PRO A 82 -2.79 2.70 -1.31
C PRO A 82 -4.30 2.51 -1.20
N ILE A 83 -5.06 3.44 -1.77
CA ILE A 83 -6.52 3.37 -1.81
C ILE A 83 -6.98 2.03 -2.42
N CYS A 84 -7.92 1.37 -1.75
CA CYS A 84 -8.59 0.18 -2.26
C CYS A 84 -10.04 0.49 -2.60
N THR A 85 -10.40 0.33 -3.87
CA THR A 85 -11.77 0.50 -4.39
C THR A 85 -12.15 -0.70 -5.25
N ILE A 86 -13.44 -0.86 -5.53
CA ILE A 86 -13.96 -1.99 -6.31
C ILE A 86 -13.35 -2.09 -7.71
N ASP A 87 -13.01 -0.96 -8.32
CA ASP A 87 -12.48 -0.88 -9.69
C ASP A 87 -10.98 -1.21 -9.76
N PHE A 88 -10.27 -1.07 -8.62
CA PHE A 88 -8.81 -1.21 -8.53
C PHE A 88 -8.41 -2.28 -7.52
N GLN A 89 -9.12 -3.41 -7.54
CA GLN A 89 -8.85 -4.54 -6.64
C GLN A 89 -7.60 -5.32 -7.00
N HIS A 90 -7.12 -5.32 -8.25
CA HIS A 90 -5.97 -6.13 -8.65
C HIS A 90 -4.66 -5.36 -8.50
N ASP A 91 -4.61 -4.17 -9.09
CA ASP A 91 -3.47 -3.26 -9.03
C ASP A 91 -3.88 -1.96 -8.33
N PRO A 92 -3.27 -1.60 -7.18
CA PRO A 92 -3.57 -0.36 -6.51
C PRO A 92 -3.21 0.86 -7.38
N ILE A 93 -3.90 1.98 -7.17
CA ILE A 93 -3.62 3.22 -7.90
C ILE A 93 -2.29 3.81 -7.39
N LYS A 94 -1.37 4.15 -8.30
CA LYS A 94 -0.13 4.87 -7.95
C LYS A 94 -0.39 6.38 -7.80
N PRO A 95 0.31 7.07 -6.89
CA PRO A 95 0.21 8.53 -6.82
C PRO A 95 0.66 9.17 -8.13
N CYS A 96 0.02 10.28 -8.51
CA CYS A 96 0.42 11.05 -9.68
C CYS A 96 1.88 11.51 -9.56
N LYS A 97 2.60 11.51 -10.69
CA LYS A 97 4.00 11.96 -10.77
C LYS A 97 4.21 13.34 -10.12
N SER A 98 3.28 14.27 -10.34
CA SER A 98 3.37 15.62 -9.78
C SER A 98 3.34 15.67 -8.25
N VAL A 99 2.64 14.74 -7.58
CA VAL A 99 2.63 14.64 -6.11
C VAL A 99 4.01 14.19 -5.61
N CYS A 100 4.61 13.19 -6.26
CA CYS A 100 5.96 12.73 -5.96
C CYS A 100 6.98 13.88 -6.13
N GLU A 101 6.88 14.62 -7.24
CA GLU A 101 7.79 15.73 -7.52
C GLU A 101 7.68 16.86 -6.49
N ARG A 102 6.47 17.21 -6.02
CA ARG A 102 6.29 18.22 -4.95
C ARG A 102 6.79 17.74 -3.59
N ALA A 103 6.57 16.47 -3.24
CA ALA A 103 7.14 15.88 -2.02
C ALA A 103 8.67 15.88 -2.08
N LYS A 104 9.24 15.41 -3.19
CA LYS A 104 10.69 15.37 -3.43
C LYS A 104 11.31 16.76 -3.41
N CYS A 105 10.74 17.74 -4.12
CA CYS A 105 11.28 19.08 -4.22
C CYS A 105 11.45 19.75 -2.84
N GLY A 106 10.48 19.58 -1.94
CA GLY A 106 10.57 20.12 -0.58
C GLY A 106 11.51 19.32 0.34
N CYS A 107 11.50 17.99 0.24
CA CYS A 107 12.13 17.12 1.23
C CYS A 107 13.52 16.60 0.86
N GLU A 108 13.87 16.50 -0.42
CA GLU A 108 15.20 16.07 -0.87
C GLU A 108 16.34 16.96 -0.33
N PRO A 109 16.23 18.30 -0.27
CA PRO A 109 17.26 19.14 0.35
C PRO A 109 17.47 18.83 1.84
N VAL A 110 16.39 18.51 2.56
CA VAL A 110 16.45 18.13 3.98
C VAL A 110 17.14 16.78 4.13
N MET A 111 16.78 15.79 3.31
CA MET A 111 17.41 14.47 3.33
C MET A 111 18.92 14.56 3.06
N LYS A 112 19.33 15.34 2.05
CA LYS A 112 20.75 15.59 1.72
C LYS A 112 21.51 16.25 2.88
N LYS A 113 20.90 17.18 3.61
CA LYS A 113 21.51 17.83 4.78
C LYS A 113 21.89 16.83 5.88
N TYR A 114 21.15 15.73 6.00
CA TYR A 114 21.40 14.66 6.97
C TYR A 114 22.06 13.41 6.36
N ASN A 115 22.65 13.53 5.17
CA ASN A 115 23.34 12.44 4.46
C ASN A 115 22.46 11.21 4.14
N HIS A 116 21.16 11.44 3.94
CA HIS A 116 20.27 10.48 3.30
C HIS A 116 20.15 10.84 1.82
N THR A 117 20.76 10.04 0.94
CA THR A 117 20.73 10.22 -0.53
C THR A 117 20.07 9.04 -1.22
#